data_AF-D0N3P2-F1
#
_entry.id   AF-D0N3P2-F1
#
_cell.length_a   1.000
_cell.length_b   1.000
_cell.length_c   1.000
_cell.angle_alpha   90.00
_cell.angle_beta   90.00
_cell.angle_gamma   90.00
#
_symmetry.space_group_name_H-M   'P 1'
#
loop_
_entity.id
_entity.type
_entity.pdbx_description
1 polymer ?
#
loop_
_entity_poly.entity_id
_entity_poly.type
_entity_poly.pdbx_seq_one_letter_code
_entity_poly.pdbx_strand_id
1 'polypeptide(L)'
;MVKVAMPAKIALAACLYAAVATAETINFINKCSFPIELYHSQSGSTASKVADIPVGSSLTEDVTGPAHMYRHSAETSATLVELACDGTLWNDLSVIPPMPGYCSSYEECKKGGKTGFNVPISIEPKENIGKGTCSALYCAADDKEACADAYHYPMDNTKTHSCPSGTELDGTVQSYADLGKVKAKYEYKGKNAGNMPGSYNRVTDLATCTKEPVQVNSPVGPMSEPCSMIFRGPQEIFNIAVYSDEGGNGSWPRVSSYSSKDGTVENLTFMNNKNVDYSGQNEHGPQGYASADGKDKADKPTVFSGELVEASDPTKIGGGPGISTGVEINIMTGEKCNGECLGFSGDNDYKGWGGGKKAFVTEVKMPKGLIPDQPAIWMLNAQVMHSNQYGCNCRGMGPVGGCGELDIAEVIETNPLRNKVTTHLYYYDGSVLSPGGDNFAPRSYDSNTVYVTLIDDSNEGLIKIVELESFDFSQTELGSLYQQLVDC
;
A
#
# COMPACT_ATOMS: atom_id res chain seq x y z
N MET A 1 -96.33 -11.00 0.59
CA MET A 1 -95.09 -10.41 1.16
C MET A 1 -94.38 -9.69 0.04
N VAL A 2 -94.25 -8.36 0.19
CA VAL A 2 -93.74 -7.43 -0.82
C VAL A 2 -92.22 -7.56 -0.90
N LYS A 3 -91.66 -7.82 -2.08
CA LYS A 3 -90.23 -7.60 -2.35
C LYS A 3 -90.09 -6.42 -3.30
N VAL A 4 -89.66 -5.31 -2.73
CA VAL A 4 -89.29 -4.07 -3.41
C VAL A 4 -87.98 -4.31 -4.17
N ALA A 5 -87.97 -3.95 -5.45
CA ALA A 5 -86.76 -3.86 -6.26
C ALA A 5 -86.27 -2.40 -6.27
N MET A 6 -84.97 -2.19 -6.06
CA MET A 6 -84.27 -0.91 -6.32
C MET A 6 -82.81 -1.19 -6.75
N PRO A 7 -82.17 -0.25 -7.48
CA PRO A 7 -81.35 -0.56 -8.65
C PRO A 7 -79.83 -0.62 -8.39
N ALA A 8 -79.13 -1.22 -9.35
CA ALA A 8 -77.69 -1.34 -9.42
C ALA A 8 -76.98 0.03 -9.37
N LYS A 9 -76.02 0.17 -8.46
CA LYS A 9 -75.03 1.26 -8.45
C LYS A 9 -73.73 0.74 -9.07
N ILE A 10 -73.37 1.31 -10.21
CA ILE A 10 -72.05 1.19 -10.82
C ILE A 10 -71.08 2.02 -9.97
N ALA A 11 -70.07 1.37 -9.38
CA ALA A 11 -68.95 2.04 -8.72
C ALA A 11 -67.76 2.08 -9.69
N LEU A 12 -67.42 3.26 -10.19
CA LEU A 12 -66.20 3.51 -10.94
C LEU A 12 -65.04 3.56 -9.93
N ALA A 13 -64.15 2.56 -9.95
CA ALA A 13 -62.91 2.60 -9.20
C ALA A 13 -61.88 3.43 -9.98
N ALA A 14 -61.62 4.65 -9.51
CA ALA A 14 -60.49 5.44 -9.98
C ALA A 14 -59.20 4.90 -9.34
N CYS A 15 -58.40 4.16 -10.09
CA CYS A 15 -57.02 3.85 -9.70
C CYS A 15 -56.19 5.13 -9.82
N LEU A 16 -55.95 5.80 -8.70
CA LEU A 16 -54.91 6.81 -8.57
C LEU A 16 -53.54 6.10 -8.66
N TYR A 17 -52.88 6.22 -9.80
CA TYR A 17 -51.45 5.97 -9.90
C TYR A 17 -50.73 7.13 -9.20
N ALA A 18 -50.30 6.92 -7.96
CA ALA A 18 -49.28 7.77 -7.37
C ALA A 18 -47.96 7.48 -8.11
N ALA A 19 -47.38 8.46 -8.78
CA ALA A 19 -46.01 8.36 -9.25
C ALA A 19 -45.11 8.23 -8.02
N VAL A 20 -44.52 7.05 -7.83
CA VAL A 20 -43.51 6.84 -6.79
C VAL A 20 -42.25 7.53 -7.32
N ALA A 21 -41.80 8.59 -6.67
CA ALA A 21 -40.48 9.16 -6.95
C ALA A 21 -39.44 8.07 -6.69
N THR A 22 -38.56 7.81 -7.65
CA THR A 22 -37.43 6.89 -7.49
C THR A 22 -36.44 7.57 -6.53
N ALA A 23 -36.35 7.08 -5.30
CA ALA A 23 -35.29 7.47 -4.39
C ALA A 23 -34.01 6.74 -4.79
N GLU A 24 -32.89 7.45 -4.81
CA GLU A 24 -31.56 6.89 -5.02
C GLU A 24 -30.88 6.76 -3.66
N THR A 25 -30.08 5.72 -3.48
CA THR A 25 -29.39 5.47 -2.21
C THR A 25 -27.93 5.88 -2.30
N ILE A 26 -27.48 6.65 -1.31
CA ILE A 26 -26.06 6.87 -1.04
C ILE A 26 -25.68 6.29 0.32
N ASN A 27 -24.60 5.52 0.36
CA ASN A 27 -24.05 4.96 1.58
C ASN A 27 -22.77 5.72 1.96
N PHE A 28 -22.86 6.56 2.98
CA PHE A 28 -21.73 7.29 3.53
C PHE A 28 -20.89 6.38 4.40
N ILE A 29 -19.67 6.06 3.96
CA ILE A 29 -18.76 5.14 4.66
C ILE A 29 -17.66 5.96 5.33
N ASN A 30 -17.50 5.82 6.65
CA ASN A 30 -16.42 6.49 7.39
C ASN A 30 -15.19 5.59 7.49
N LYS A 31 -14.17 5.88 6.69
CA LYS A 31 -12.82 5.28 6.78
C LYS A 31 -11.79 6.23 7.42
N CYS A 32 -12.21 7.35 8.00
CA CYS A 32 -11.34 8.24 8.77
C CYS A 32 -10.97 7.63 10.12
N SER A 33 -9.89 8.14 10.73
CA SER A 33 -9.52 7.83 12.12
C SER A 33 -10.37 8.56 13.19
N PHE A 34 -11.37 9.33 12.76
CA PHE A 34 -12.28 10.08 13.61
C PHE A 34 -13.74 9.95 13.13
N PRO A 35 -14.75 10.17 14.01
CA PRO A 35 -16.15 10.16 13.61
C PRO A 35 -16.47 11.24 12.58
N ILE A 36 -17.29 10.92 11.58
CA ILE A 36 -17.80 11.90 10.63
C ILE A 36 -19.12 12.45 11.11
N GLU A 37 -19.14 13.72 11.50
CA GLU A 37 -20.37 14.46 11.72
C GLU A 37 -20.99 14.80 10.35
N LEU A 38 -21.95 14.00 9.88
CA LEU A 38 -22.60 14.22 8.58
C LEU A 38 -23.63 15.34 8.71
N TYR A 39 -23.46 16.39 7.93
CA TYR A 39 -24.42 17.49 7.78
C TYR A 39 -25.02 17.47 6.38
N HIS A 40 -26.31 17.80 6.31
CA HIS A 40 -27.07 17.87 5.06
C HIS A 40 -27.84 19.19 4.95
N SER A 41 -27.89 19.73 3.74
CA SER A 41 -28.85 20.75 3.32
C SER A 41 -29.46 20.39 1.97
N GLN A 42 -30.66 20.90 1.71
CA GLN A 42 -31.33 20.74 0.43
C GLN A 42 -31.93 22.06 -0.04
N SER A 43 -31.79 22.38 -1.33
CA SER A 43 -32.46 23.53 -1.95
C SER A 43 -32.22 24.87 -1.22
N GLY A 44 -31.00 25.07 -0.73
CA GLY A 44 -30.60 26.29 -0.01
C GLY A 44 -31.06 26.35 1.45
N SER A 45 -31.58 25.26 2.01
CA SER A 45 -31.87 25.17 3.45
C SER A 45 -30.59 25.33 4.28
N THR A 46 -30.74 25.74 5.54
CA THR A 46 -29.64 25.68 6.49
C THR A 46 -29.21 24.22 6.67
N ALA A 47 -27.89 23.98 6.67
CA ALA A 47 -27.35 22.66 6.92
C ALA A 47 -27.66 22.21 8.36
N SER A 48 -28.10 20.97 8.50
CA SER A 48 -28.42 20.35 9.79
C SER A 48 -27.67 19.03 9.94
N LYS A 49 -27.31 18.69 11.19
CA LYS A 49 -26.64 17.43 11.48
C LYS A 49 -27.60 16.27 11.24
N VAL A 50 -27.21 15.33 10.40
CA VAL A 50 -27.93 14.09 10.12
C VAL A 50 -27.56 13.05 11.18
N ALA A 51 -26.26 12.77 11.32
CA ALA A 51 -25.73 11.78 12.26
C ALA A 51 -24.24 11.98 12.54
N ASP A 52 -23.75 11.25 13.54
CA ASP A 52 -22.32 10.92 13.69
C ASP A 52 -22.10 9.52 13.15
N ILE A 53 -21.27 9.39 12.11
CA ILE A 53 -20.87 8.09 11.56
C ILE A 53 -19.59 7.65 12.29
N PRO A 54 -19.61 6.62 13.15
CA PRO A 54 -18.42 6.15 13.85
C PRO A 54 -17.34 5.65 12.87
N VAL A 55 -16.10 5.61 13.34
CA VAL A 55 -14.97 5.05 12.59
C VAL A 55 -15.29 3.62 12.14
N GLY A 56 -15.09 3.33 10.85
CA GLY A 56 -15.35 2.02 10.24
C GLY A 56 -16.83 1.68 10.01
N SER A 57 -17.75 2.58 10.33
CA SER A 57 -19.20 2.38 10.13
C SER A 57 -19.68 3.08 8.86
N SER A 58 -20.93 2.82 8.48
CA SER A 58 -21.59 3.53 7.39
C SER A 58 -23.02 3.97 7.74
N LEU A 59 -23.54 4.93 7.00
CA LEU A 59 -24.91 5.44 7.06
C LEU A 59 -25.48 5.53 5.65
N THR A 60 -26.66 4.95 5.43
CA THR A 60 -27.38 5.04 4.16
C THR A 60 -28.42 6.16 4.21
N GLU A 61 -28.43 7.02 3.21
CA GLU A 61 -29.42 8.08 3.02
C GLU A 61 -30.14 7.91 1.67
N ASP A 62 -31.44 8.22 1.68
CA ASP A 62 -32.27 8.27 0.48
C ASP A 62 -32.27 9.69 -0.12
N VAL A 63 -32.03 9.80 -1.42
CA VAL A 63 -31.92 11.06 -2.15
C VAL A 63 -33.09 11.20 -3.11
N THR A 64 -33.87 12.27 -2.96
CA THR A 64 -35.01 12.58 -3.82
C THR A 64 -35.11 14.07 -4.09
N GLY A 65 -35.24 14.45 -5.36
CA GLY A 65 -35.36 15.85 -5.76
C GLY A 65 -33.99 16.55 -5.89
N PRO A 66 -33.99 17.89 -6.03
CA PRO A 66 -32.79 18.62 -6.42
C PRO A 66 -31.93 19.05 -5.23
N ALA A 67 -30.67 19.37 -5.54
CA ALA A 67 -29.77 20.20 -4.75
C ALA A 67 -29.54 19.72 -3.31
N HIS A 68 -29.21 18.44 -3.12
CA HIS A 68 -28.69 17.91 -1.87
C HIS A 68 -27.20 18.23 -1.76
N MET A 69 -26.79 18.74 -0.61
CA MET A 69 -25.37 18.93 -0.28
C MET A 69 -25.08 18.24 1.05
N TYR A 70 -24.10 17.35 1.05
CA TYR A 70 -23.59 16.69 2.24
C TYR A 70 -22.16 17.12 2.53
N ARG A 71 -21.81 17.22 3.81
CA ARG A 71 -20.46 17.58 4.26
C ARG A 71 -20.15 17.03 5.65
N HIS A 72 -18.86 16.96 5.97
CA HIS A 72 -18.41 16.76 7.34
C HIS A 72 -18.40 18.09 8.11
N SER A 73 -18.95 18.08 9.33
CA SER A 73 -19.07 19.21 10.28
C SER A 73 -20.03 20.33 9.86
N ALA A 74 -20.32 21.22 10.81
CA ALA A 74 -21.13 22.41 10.55
C ALA A 74 -20.40 23.46 9.69
N GLU A 75 -19.08 23.34 9.50
CA GLU A 75 -18.25 24.33 8.81
C GLU A 75 -18.64 24.50 7.34
N THR A 76 -18.62 25.76 6.89
CA THR A 76 -18.94 26.10 5.49
C THR A 76 -17.75 25.92 4.55
N SER A 77 -16.53 25.88 5.09
CA SER A 77 -15.30 25.58 4.34
C SER A 77 -15.03 24.08 4.41
N ALA A 78 -15.75 23.31 3.61
CA ALA A 78 -15.75 21.87 3.66
C ALA A 78 -15.91 21.28 2.26
N THR A 79 -15.37 20.08 2.07
CA THR A 79 -15.56 19.30 0.84
C THR A 79 -17.03 18.90 0.76
N LEU A 80 -17.65 19.08 -0.41
CA LEU A 80 -19.07 18.79 -0.61
C LEU A 80 -19.29 17.56 -1.49
N VAL A 81 -20.30 16.77 -1.13
CA VAL A 81 -20.98 15.83 -2.03
C VAL A 81 -22.29 16.47 -2.45
N GLU A 82 -22.42 16.74 -3.74
CA GLU A 82 -23.62 17.36 -4.31
C GLU A 82 -24.39 16.33 -5.12
N LEU A 83 -25.69 16.18 -4.83
CA LEU A 83 -26.56 15.20 -5.48
C LEU A 83 -27.88 15.86 -5.92
N ALA A 84 -28.39 15.44 -7.07
CA ALA A 84 -29.76 15.74 -7.48
C ALA A 84 -30.39 14.53 -8.15
N CYS A 85 -31.62 14.19 -7.77
CA CYS A 85 -32.40 13.14 -8.41
C CYS A 85 -33.71 13.70 -8.97
N ASP A 86 -33.78 13.82 -10.29
CA ASP A 86 -34.95 14.28 -11.05
C ASP A 86 -35.32 13.35 -12.23
N GLY A 87 -35.19 12.04 -12.00
CA GLY A 87 -35.31 11.00 -13.04
C GLY A 87 -33.97 10.68 -13.72
N THR A 88 -32.93 11.44 -13.40
CA THR A 88 -31.51 11.12 -13.57
C THR A 88 -30.82 11.41 -12.25
N LEU A 89 -29.83 10.59 -11.88
CA LEU A 89 -28.99 10.87 -10.72
C LEU A 89 -27.81 11.72 -11.18
N TRP A 90 -27.77 12.97 -10.75
CA TRP A 90 -26.65 13.88 -10.95
C TRP A 90 -25.81 13.90 -9.69
N ASN A 91 -24.48 13.86 -9.86
CA ASN A 91 -23.55 13.92 -8.76
C ASN A 91 -22.29 14.70 -9.12
N ASP A 92 -21.70 15.34 -8.12
CA ASP A 92 -20.38 15.94 -8.20
C ASP A 92 -19.76 16.10 -6.81
N LEU A 93 -18.45 16.38 -6.84
CA LEU A 93 -17.67 16.81 -5.68
C LEU A 93 -17.33 18.28 -5.84
N SER A 94 -17.22 19.01 -4.74
CA SER A 94 -16.85 20.43 -4.79
C SER A 94 -15.88 20.81 -3.68
N VAL A 95 -14.84 21.55 -4.08
CA VAL A 95 -13.85 22.20 -3.19
C VAL A 95 -13.87 23.71 -3.35
N ILE A 96 -15.01 24.25 -3.79
CA ILE A 96 -15.22 25.68 -3.92
C ILE A 96 -15.34 26.29 -2.52
N PRO A 97 -14.51 27.29 -2.17
CA PRO A 97 -14.63 27.96 -0.87
C PRO A 97 -15.97 28.69 -0.71
N PRO A 98 -16.52 28.80 0.51
CA PRO A 98 -17.84 29.38 0.73
C PRO A 98 -17.84 30.89 0.47
N MET A 99 -18.87 31.33 -0.28
CA MET A 99 -19.00 32.69 -0.81
C MET A 99 -17.74 33.14 -1.56
N PRO A 100 -17.30 32.40 -2.60
CA PRO A 100 -16.04 32.68 -3.27
C PRO A 100 -16.10 33.98 -4.11
N GLY A 101 -17.30 34.54 -4.26
CA GLY A 101 -17.57 35.61 -5.23
C GLY A 101 -17.45 35.08 -6.65
N TYR A 102 -17.09 35.96 -7.58
CA TYR A 102 -16.70 35.55 -8.92
C TYR A 102 -15.23 35.15 -8.90
N CYS A 103 -14.95 33.89 -9.24
CA CYS A 103 -13.62 33.36 -9.49
C CYS A 103 -13.68 32.34 -10.63
N SER A 104 -12.61 32.25 -11.41
CA SER A 104 -12.56 31.53 -12.69
C SER A 104 -11.50 30.42 -12.74
N SER A 105 -10.82 30.17 -11.62
CA SER A 105 -9.82 29.12 -11.47
C SER A 105 -9.68 28.71 -10.01
N TYR A 106 -9.13 27.51 -9.78
CA TYR A 106 -8.76 27.02 -8.44
C TYR A 106 -8.01 28.10 -7.65
N GLU A 107 -6.92 28.63 -8.20
CA GLU A 107 -6.08 29.62 -7.52
C GLU A 107 -6.80 30.93 -7.20
N GLU A 108 -7.69 31.36 -8.08
CA GLU A 108 -8.47 32.57 -7.84
C GLU A 108 -9.46 32.37 -6.69
N CYS A 109 -10.13 31.22 -6.64
CA CYS A 109 -11.10 30.93 -5.59
C CYS A 109 -10.45 30.74 -4.21
N LYS A 110 -9.19 30.26 -4.13
CA LYS A 110 -8.48 30.05 -2.85
C LYS A 110 -7.87 31.31 -2.21
N LYS A 111 -7.78 32.44 -2.93
CA LYS A 111 -7.16 33.69 -2.41
C LYS A 111 -7.78 34.23 -1.12
N GLY A 112 -9.03 33.86 -0.81
CA GLY A 112 -9.75 34.29 0.39
C GLY A 112 -9.32 33.60 1.70
N GLY A 113 -8.34 32.69 1.67
CA GLY A 113 -7.84 31.99 2.86
C GLY A 113 -8.78 30.89 3.39
N LYS A 114 -9.83 30.55 2.63
CA LYS A 114 -10.70 29.41 2.88
C LYS A 114 -10.39 28.32 1.87
N THR A 115 -10.35 27.09 2.36
CA THR A 115 -10.02 25.92 1.57
C THR A 115 -11.23 25.40 0.81
N GLY A 116 -12.44 25.44 1.36
CA GLY A 116 -13.55 24.65 0.79
C GLY A 116 -13.27 23.14 0.84
N PHE A 117 -12.33 22.71 1.67
CA PHE A 117 -11.90 21.32 1.83
C PHE A 117 -11.62 21.06 3.31
N ASN A 118 -12.07 19.93 3.82
CA ASN A 118 -11.81 19.53 5.22
C ASN A 118 -11.63 18.03 5.41
N VAL A 119 -12.34 17.22 4.64
CA VAL A 119 -12.14 15.78 4.57
C VAL A 119 -12.01 15.35 3.11
N PRO A 120 -11.10 14.44 2.80
CA PRO A 120 -11.10 13.79 1.51
C PRO A 120 -12.32 12.88 1.32
N ILE A 121 -12.71 12.66 0.07
CA ILE A 121 -13.94 11.92 -0.24
C ILE A 121 -13.91 11.30 -1.64
N SER A 122 -14.51 10.13 -1.79
CA SER A 122 -14.86 9.54 -3.08
C SER A 122 -16.36 9.28 -3.21
N ILE A 123 -16.87 9.32 -4.45
CA ILE A 123 -18.20 8.86 -4.80
C ILE A 123 -18.06 7.75 -5.83
N GLU A 124 -18.52 6.55 -5.52
CA GLU A 124 -18.38 5.37 -6.37
C GLU A 124 -19.76 4.78 -6.69
N PRO A 125 -20.19 4.77 -7.97
CA PRO A 125 -21.41 4.09 -8.35
C PRO A 125 -21.21 2.57 -8.31
N LYS A 126 -22.10 1.84 -7.63
CA LYS A 126 -22.05 0.38 -7.53
C LYS A 126 -22.44 -0.32 -8.83
N GLU A 127 -23.15 0.38 -9.70
CA GLU A 127 -23.65 -0.14 -10.96
C GLU A 127 -23.73 0.96 -12.01
N ASN A 128 -24.08 0.57 -13.24
CA ASN A 128 -24.23 1.49 -14.38
C ASN A 128 -22.96 2.30 -14.75
N ILE A 129 -21.79 1.90 -14.24
CA ILE A 129 -20.48 2.48 -14.56
C ILE A 129 -20.28 2.49 -16.08
N GLY A 130 -19.86 3.65 -16.60
CA GLY A 130 -19.61 3.89 -18.02
C GLY A 130 -20.86 4.21 -18.84
N LYS A 131 -22.07 4.23 -18.25
CA LYS A 131 -23.28 4.73 -18.92
C LYS A 131 -23.36 6.25 -18.76
N GLY A 132 -23.28 6.99 -19.88
CA GLY A 132 -23.25 8.45 -19.84
C GLY A 132 -21.94 8.94 -19.22
N THR A 133 -22.04 9.76 -18.17
CA THR A 133 -20.88 10.19 -17.35
C THR A 133 -20.87 9.49 -15.99
N CYS A 134 -21.45 8.29 -15.87
CA CYS A 134 -21.47 7.58 -14.59
C CYS A 134 -20.11 6.95 -14.32
N SER A 135 -19.33 7.53 -13.42
CA SER A 135 -18.00 7.06 -13.02
C SER A 135 -17.72 7.40 -11.56
N ALA A 136 -16.68 6.77 -11.01
CA ALA A 136 -16.17 7.15 -9.71
C ALA A 136 -15.53 8.55 -9.75
N LEU A 137 -15.70 9.32 -8.68
CA LEU A 137 -15.13 10.66 -8.48
C LEU A 137 -14.26 10.65 -7.24
N TYR A 138 -13.10 11.31 -7.31
CA TYR A 138 -12.12 11.33 -6.22
C TYR A 138 -11.67 12.74 -5.88
N CYS A 139 -11.62 13.02 -4.58
CA CYS A 139 -11.03 14.25 -4.06
C CYS A 139 -10.18 13.96 -2.82
N ALA A 140 -8.86 13.91 -3.03
CA ALA A 140 -7.89 13.45 -2.06
C ALA A 140 -7.36 14.52 -1.09
N ALA A 141 -7.24 15.77 -1.53
CA ALA A 141 -6.60 16.84 -0.77
C ALA A 141 -7.08 18.23 -1.21
N ASP A 142 -6.78 19.29 -0.44
CA ASP A 142 -6.95 20.67 -0.90
C ASP A 142 -5.90 21.04 -1.96
N ASP A 143 -5.91 20.31 -3.07
CA ASP A 143 -4.96 20.38 -4.17
C ASP A 143 -5.69 20.22 -5.51
N LYS A 144 -5.23 20.96 -6.52
CA LYS A 144 -5.89 21.02 -7.82
C LYS A 144 -5.81 19.67 -8.55
N GLU A 145 -4.69 18.99 -8.47
CA GLU A 145 -4.47 17.72 -9.15
C GLU A 145 -5.06 16.56 -8.34
N ALA A 146 -4.88 16.57 -7.01
CA ALA A 146 -5.39 15.52 -6.13
C ALA A 146 -6.93 15.54 -5.96
N CYS A 147 -7.58 16.67 -6.27
CA CYS A 147 -9.03 16.81 -6.38
C CYS A 147 -9.48 17.20 -7.79
N ALA A 148 -8.86 16.64 -8.83
CA ALA A 148 -9.18 16.98 -10.22
C ALA A 148 -10.64 16.68 -10.62
N ASP A 149 -11.33 15.77 -9.95
CA ASP A 149 -12.74 15.44 -10.24
C ASP A 149 -13.73 16.41 -9.60
N ALA A 150 -13.28 17.22 -8.64
CA ALA A 150 -14.13 18.18 -7.95
C ALA A 150 -14.20 19.52 -8.68
N TYR A 151 -15.30 20.24 -8.49
CA TYR A 151 -15.44 21.64 -8.85
C TYR A 151 -14.35 22.48 -8.19
N HIS A 152 -13.56 23.18 -9.01
CA HIS A 152 -12.52 24.10 -8.53
C HIS A 152 -12.98 25.57 -8.49
N TYR A 153 -14.01 25.90 -9.26
CA TYR A 153 -14.60 27.24 -9.35
C TYR A 153 -16.08 27.14 -9.79
N PRO A 154 -16.93 28.14 -9.52
CA PRO A 154 -18.39 28.04 -9.73
C PRO A 154 -18.87 27.69 -11.15
N MET A 155 -18.04 27.95 -12.15
CA MET A 155 -18.38 27.70 -13.57
C MET A 155 -17.65 26.47 -14.14
N ASP A 156 -17.06 25.62 -13.29
CA ASP A 156 -16.40 24.37 -13.71
C ASP A 156 -17.41 23.27 -14.05
N ASN A 157 -18.34 23.59 -14.95
CA ASN A 157 -19.47 22.72 -15.31
C ASN A 157 -19.06 21.43 -16.04
N THR A 158 -17.76 21.16 -16.17
CA THR A 158 -17.23 19.90 -16.69
C THR A 158 -17.19 18.79 -15.65
N LYS A 159 -17.41 19.13 -14.37
CA LYS A 159 -17.30 18.21 -13.23
C LYS A 159 -18.60 17.52 -12.83
N THR A 160 -19.75 17.95 -13.37
CA THR A 160 -21.01 17.25 -13.12
C THR A 160 -21.05 15.91 -13.84
N HIS A 161 -21.32 14.86 -13.08
CA HIS A 161 -21.49 13.51 -13.57
C HIS A 161 -22.96 13.08 -13.45
N SER A 162 -23.32 12.06 -14.23
CA SER A 162 -24.70 11.59 -14.34
C SER A 162 -24.75 10.08 -14.43
N CYS A 163 -25.58 9.48 -13.59
CA CYS A 163 -25.87 8.06 -13.56
C CYS A 163 -27.34 7.81 -13.91
N PRO A 164 -27.66 6.67 -14.56
CA PRO A 164 -29.03 6.22 -14.72
C PRO A 164 -29.75 6.16 -13.37
N SER A 165 -31.05 6.47 -13.35
CA SER A 165 -31.85 6.31 -12.14
C SER A 165 -31.88 4.84 -11.68
N GLY A 166 -31.91 4.63 -10.37
CA GLY A 166 -31.72 3.37 -9.67
C GLY A 166 -30.27 3.03 -9.35
N THR A 167 -29.31 3.95 -9.55
CA THR A 167 -27.89 3.68 -9.28
C THR A 167 -27.56 3.98 -7.82
N GLU A 168 -27.15 2.94 -7.09
CA GLU A 168 -26.63 3.10 -5.74
C GLU A 168 -25.20 3.67 -5.75
N LEU A 169 -24.92 4.62 -4.86
CA LEU A 169 -23.61 5.24 -4.67
C LEU A 169 -23.00 4.87 -3.30
N ASP A 170 -21.70 4.61 -3.25
CA ASP A 170 -20.93 4.70 -2.01
C ASP A 170 -20.22 6.06 -1.93
N GLY A 171 -20.54 6.85 -0.91
CA GLY A 171 -19.88 8.10 -0.56
C GLY A 171 -18.82 7.86 0.51
N THR A 172 -17.62 7.45 0.13
CA THR A 172 -16.60 7.09 1.11
C THR A 172 -15.87 8.34 1.58
N VAL A 173 -16.12 8.74 2.82
CA VAL A 173 -15.27 9.72 3.51
C VAL A 173 -14.07 8.96 4.06
N GLN A 174 -12.91 9.21 3.48
CA GLN A 174 -11.67 8.59 3.91
C GLN A 174 -10.75 9.69 4.40
N SER A 175 -10.06 9.47 5.52
CA SER A 175 -8.82 10.21 5.72
C SER A 175 -7.88 9.64 4.67
N TYR A 176 -7.71 10.33 3.54
CA TYR A 176 -6.57 10.03 2.67
C TYR A 176 -5.38 10.22 3.57
N ALA A 177 -4.77 9.11 3.91
CA ALA A 177 -3.53 9.17 4.64
C ALA A 177 -2.59 9.98 3.77
N ASP A 178 -2.08 11.06 4.35
CA ASP A 178 -1.01 11.81 3.74
C ASP A 178 0.23 10.93 3.85
N LEU A 179 0.92 10.72 2.72
CA LEU A 179 2.21 10.05 2.70
C LEU A 179 3.22 10.76 3.62
N GLY A 180 2.96 12.02 3.91
CA GLY A 180 3.78 12.86 4.76
C GLY A 180 5.04 13.27 4.02
N LYS A 181 6.03 13.74 4.79
CA LYS A 181 7.25 14.29 4.21
C LYS A 181 8.15 13.19 3.64
N VAL A 182 8.30 13.18 2.32
CA VAL A 182 9.33 12.42 1.61
C VAL A 182 10.69 13.08 1.83
N LYS A 183 11.62 12.34 2.46
CA LYS A 183 13.01 12.78 2.72
C LYS A 183 13.92 12.50 1.53
N ALA A 184 13.77 11.34 0.92
CA ALA A 184 14.53 10.88 -0.24
C ALA A 184 13.72 9.82 -1.00
N LYS A 185 14.05 9.61 -2.27
CA LYS A 185 13.45 8.56 -3.08
C LYS A 185 14.40 8.12 -4.19
N TYR A 186 14.23 6.88 -4.63
CA TYR A 186 14.88 6.33 -5.80
C TYR A 186 13.90 5.44 -6.56
N GLU A 187 13.91 5.52 -7.89
CA GLU A 187 13.02 4.73 -8.74
C GLU A 187 13.79 3.95 -9.81
N TYR A 188 13.38 2.70 -9.99
CA TYR A 188 13.71 1.85 -11.12
C TYR A 188 12.46 1.78 -12.02
N LYS A 189 12.64 2.04 -13.31
CA LYS A 189 11.58 1.97 -14.33
C LYS A 189 12.09 1.29 -15.59
N GLY A 190 11.18 0.68 -16.35
CA GLY A 190 11.50 0.00 -17.60
C GLY A 190 12.60 -1.04 -17.37
N LYS A 191 13.63 -1.06 -18.22
CA LYS A 191 14.74 -2.02 -18.07
C LYS A 191 15.38 -1.94 -16.68
N ASN A 192 15.47 -0.78 -16.04
CA ASN A 192 16.11 -0.69 -14.72
C ASN A 192 15.28 -1.38 -13.63
N ALA A 193 13.96 -1.53 -13.81
CA ALA A 193 13.09 -2.30 -12.94
C ALA A 193 13.10 -3.80 -13.24
N GLY A 194 13.78 -4.24 -14.30
CA GLY A 194 13.77 -5.62 -14.76
C GLY A 194 12.82 -5.90 -15.93
N ASN A 195 12.22 -4.87 -16.54
CA ASN A 195 11.37 -4.99 -17.73
C ASN A 195 12.19 -5.33 -18.98
N MET A 196 12.65 -6.58 -19.03
CA MET A 196 13.32 -7.19 -20.16
C MET A 196 13.24 -8.71 -20.03
N PRO A 197 13.21 -9.45 -21.15
CA PRO A 197 13.34 -10.89 -21.11
C PRO A 197 14.66 -11.28 -20.46
N GLY A 198 14.60 -12.22 -19.53
CA GLY A 198 15.81 -12.77 -18.93
C GLY A 198 15.56 -14.10 -18.26
N SER A 199 16.64 -14.66 -17.74
CA SER A 199 16.59 -15.97 -17.10
C SER A 199 17.53 -16.04 -15.92
N TYR A 200 17.21 -16.94 -15.01
CA TYR A 200 18.06 -17.30 -13.89
C TYR A 200 18.07 -18.81 -13.72
N ASN A 201 18.97 -19.32 -12.88
CA ASN A 201 19.09 -20.75 -12.60
C ASN A 201 18.49 -21.05 -11.21
N ARG A 202 17.28 -21.59 -11.21
CA ARG A 202 16.54 -22.00 -10.01
C ARG A 202 17.17 -23.23 -9.39
N VAL A 203 17.33 -23.27 -8.07
CA VAL A 203 17.80 -24.47 -7.36
C VAL A 203 16.67 -25.49 -7.28
N THR A 204 16.94 -26.73 -7.69
CA THR A 204 16.00 -27.86 -7.63
C THR A 204 16.41 -28.94 -6.65
N ASP A 205 17.71 -29.07 -6.39
CA ASP A 205 18.26 -29.94 -5.36
C ASP A 205 19.42 -29.22 -4.68
N LEU A 206 19.27 -28.97 -3.38
CA LEU A 206 20.26 -28.27 -2.58
C LEU A 206 21.52 -29.10 -2.33
N ALA A 207 21.39 -30.42 -2.12
CA ALA A 207 22.49 -31.29 -1.70
C ALA A 207 23.58 -31.39 -2.80
N THR A 208 23.14 -31.46 -4.05
CA THR A 208 24.02 -31.47 -5.23
C THR A 208 24.21 -30.09 -5.87
N CYS A 209 23.49 -29.08 -5.37
CA CYS A 209 23.32 -27.78 -5.99
C CYS A 209 22.88 -27.85 -7.47
N THR A 210 21.98 -28.78 -7.79
CA THR A 210 21.40 -28.87 -9.13
C THR A 210 20.47 -27.69 -9.36
N LYS A 211 20.58 -27.11 -10.56
CA LYS A 211 19.78 -25.96 -10.98
C LYS A 211 19.17 -26.20 -12.34
N GLU A 212 18.04 -25.54 -12.58
CA GLU A 212 17.38 -25.49 -13.88
C GLU A 212 17.16 -24.04 -14.34
N PRO A 213 17.25 -23.77 -15.66
CA PRO A 213 16.98 -22.44 -16.19
C PRO A 213 15.49 -22.10 -16.14
N VAL A 214 15.16 -20.92 -15.63
CA VAL A 214 13.80 -20.36 -15.60
C VAL A 214 13.80 -19.05 -16.39
N GLN A 215 12.84 -18.92 -17.31
CA GLN A 215 12.61 -17.68 -18.05
C GLN A 215 11.61 -16.81 -17.28
N VAL A 216 11.93 -15.53 -17.13
CA VAL A 216 11.04 -14.54 -16.51
C VAL A 216 10.74 -13.46 -17.54
N ASN A 217 9.46 -13.11 -17.63
CA ASN A 217 8.98 -12.00 -18.45
C ASN A 217 7.97 -11.20 -17.63
N SER A 218 8.48 -10.25 -16.86
CA SER A 218 7.68 -9.34 -16.03
C SER A 218 8.27 -7.94 -16.09
N PRO A 219 7.45 -6.87 -16.02
CA PRO A 219 7.93 -5.50 -15.94
C PRO A 219 8.82 -5.20 -14.71
N VAL A 220 8.73 -6.01 -13.66
CA VAL A 220 9.61 -5.92 -12.47
C VAL A 220 10.58 -7.09 -12.36
N GLY A 221 10.83 -7.79 -13.48
CA GLY A 221 11.75 -8.92 -13.56
C GLY A 221 11.48 -9.98 -12.48
N PRO A 222 12.53 -10.56 -11.88
CA PRO A 222 12.37 -11.57 -10.82
C PRO A 222 11.67 -11.06 -9.54
N MET A 223 11.51 -9.75 -9.33
CA MET A 223 10.77 -9.22 -8.16
C MET A 223 9.26 -9.46 -8.26
N SER A 224 8.75 -9.93 -9.40
CA SER A 224 7.37 -10.40 -9.56
C SER A 224 7.09 -11.73 -8.87
N GLU A 225 8.13 -12.52 -8.61
CA GLU A 225 8.05 -13.77 -7.86
C GLU A 225 8.01 -13.49 -6.34
N PRO A 226 7.74 -14.51 -5.49
CA PRO A 226 7.77 -14.33 -4.04
C PRO A 226 9.10 -13.74 -3.56
N CYS A 227 9.05 -12.65 -2.80
CA CYS A 227 10.23 -11.99 -2.25
C CYS A 227 10.08 -11.77 -0.74
N SER A 228 11.20 -11.44 -0.10
CA SER A 228 11.22 -11.08 1.31
C SER A 228 12.41 -10.20 1.68
N MET A 229 12.33 -9.58 2.86
CA MET A 229 13.34 -8.66 3.40
C MET A 229 14.29 -9.32 4.40
N ILE A 230 15.51 -8.82 4.37
CA ILE A 230 16.62 -9.20 5.22
C ILE A 230 17.18 -7.93 5.85
N PHE A 231 17.58 -8.04 7.10
CA PHE A 231 18.02 -6.94 7.93
C PHE A 231 19.36 -7.29 8.57
N ARG A 232 20.29 -6.33 8.62
CA ARG A 232 21.60 -6.49 9.26
C ARG A 232 21.87 -5.34 10.24
N GLY A 233 22.41 -5.69 11.41
CA GLY A 233 22.83 -4.73 12.43
C GLY A 233 24.12 -3.95 12.08
N PRO A 234 24.41 -2.83 12.77
CA PRO A 234 23.68 -2.28 13.91
C PRO A 234 22.39 -1.57 13.51
N GLN A 235 21.24 -2.10 13.90
CA GLN A 235 19.93 -1.62 13.46
C GLN A 235 18.86 -1.89 14.51
N GLU A 236 17.96 -0.92 14.70
CA GLU A 236 16.72 -1.08 15.47
C GLU A 236 15.55 -1.15 14.48
N ILE A 237 14.62 -2.10 14.67
CA ILE A 237 13.42 -2.32 13.86
C ILE A 237 12.20 -2.14 14.76
N PHE A 238 11.41 -1.11 14.48
CA PHE A 238 10.25 -0.75 15.27
C PHE A 238 8.97 -1.34 14.73
N ASN A 239 8.74 -1.16 13.43
CA ASN A 239 7.52 -1.60 12.77
C ASN A 239 7.81 -2.18 11.39
N ILE A 240 7.03 -3.18 10.99
CA ILE A 240 6.98 -3.69 9.62
C ILE A 240 5.52 -3.82 9.23
N ALA A 241 5.16 -3.40 8.02
CA ALA A 241 3.88 -3.69 7.40
C ALA A 241 4.12 -4.13 5.95
N VAL A 242 3.40 -5.16 5.51
CA VAL A 242 3.41 -5.61 4.13
C VAL A 242 2.00 -5.48 3.57
N TYR A 243 1.89 -4.84 2.42
CA TYR A 243 0.65 -4.65 1.67
C TYR A 243 0.78 -5.33 0.31
N SER A 244 -0.30 -5.93 -0.19
CA SER A 244 -0.27 -6.54 -1.51
C SER A 244 -1.63 -6.51 -2.20
N ASP A 245 -1.62 -6.13 -3.48
CA ASP A 245 -2.78 -6.21 -4.39
C ASP A 245 -2.67 -7.51 -5.21
N GLU A 246 -2.74 -8.66 -4.51
CA GLU A 246 -2.77 -9.97 -5.15
C GLU A 246 -4.07 -10.13 -5.95
N GLY A 247 -3.99 -9.89 -7.27
CA GLY A 247 -5.13 -9.96 -8.19
C GLY A 247 -5.31 -8.71 -9.03
N GLY A 248 -4.65 -7.60 -8.70
CA GLY A 248 -4.71 -6.36 -9.47
C GLY A 248 -6.09 -5.69 -9.39
N ASN A 249 -6.79 -5.86 -8.28
CA ASN A 249 -8.13 -5.34 -8.06
C ASN A 249 -8.12 -3.89 -7.54
N GLY A 250 -6.93 -3.31 -7.31
CA GLY A 250 -6.77 -1.95 -6.81
C GLY A 250 -6.90 -1.82 -5.29
N SER A 251 -7.11 -2.93 -4.56
CA SER A 251 -7.07 -2.98 -3.10
C SER A 251 -5.70 -3.43 -2.62
N TRP A 252 -5.13 -2.74 -1.64
CA TRP A 252 -3.82 -3.02 -1.06
C TRP A 252 -3.95 -3.31 0.44
N PRO A 253 -4.62 -4.41 0.85
CA PRO A 253 -4.76 -4.76 2.25
C PRO A 253 -3.41 -5.03 2.89
N ARG A 254 -3.29 -4.71 4.18
CA ARG A 254 -2.15 -5.12 5.00
C ARG A 254 -2.23 -6.61 5.24
N VAL A 255 -1.30 -7.37 4.65
CA VAL A 255 -1.27 -8.83 4.72
C VAL A 255 -0.37 -9.36 5.83
N SER A 256 0.57 -8.55 6.32
CA SER A 256 1.47 -8.91 7.43
C SER A 256 1.89 -7.68 8.23
N SER A 257 2.17 -7.84 9.52
CA SER A 257 2.62 -6.76 10.39
C SER A 257 3.53 -7.21 11.54
N TYR A 258 4.33 -6.29 12.05
CA TYR A 258 5.12 -6.42 13.29
C TYR A 258 5.22 -5.07 14.00
N SER A 259 5.13 -5.09 15.33
CA SER A 259 5.42 -3.96 16.23
C SER A 259 6.32 -4.44 17.36
N SER A 260 7.52 -3.88 17.47
CA SER A 260 8.47 -4.19 18.56
C SER A 260 7.96 -3.68 19.91
N LYS A 261 7.29 -2.52 19.89
CA LYS A 261 6.71 -1.87 21.06
C LYS A 261 5.61 -2.72 21.69
N ASP A 262 4.74 -3.27 20.87
CA ASP A 262 3.58 -4.05 21.32
C ASP A 262 3.91 -5.56 21.41
N GLY A 263 5.02 -5.99 20.82
CA GLY A 263 5.42 -7.40 20.75
C GLY A 263 4.46 -8.24 19.90
N THR A 264 3.79 -7.61 18.91
CA THR A 264 2.78 -8.25 18.07
C THR A 264 3.34 -8.61 16.70
N VAL A 265 2.90 -9.75 16.17
CA VAL A 265 3.26 -10.24 14.84
C VAL A 265 1.99 -10.82 14.18
N GLU A 266 1.69 -10.37 12.97
CA GLU A 266 0.60 -10.89 12.15
C GLU A 266 1.16 -11.42 10.82
N ASN A 267 0.86 -12.69 10.51
CA ASN A 267 1.26 -13.38 9.28
C ASN A 267 2.73 -13.15 8.87
N LEU A 268 3.63 -13.20 9.86
CA LEU A 268 5.07 -13.03 9.66
C LEU A 268 5.81 -13.95 10.63
N THR A 269 6.97 -14.46 10.21
CA THR A 269 7.91 -15.16 11.09
C THR A 269 9.32 -14.61 10.90
N PHE A 270 10.07 -14.52 12.00
CA PHE A 270 11.47 -14.13 11.97
C PHE A 270 12.36 -15.35 11.86
N MET A 271 13.24 -15.33 10.86
CA MET A 271 14.17 -16.41 10.55
C MET A 271 15.60 -15.85 10.52
N ASN A 272 16.58 -16.74 10.57
CA ASN A 272 17.97 -16.44 10.29
C ASN A 272 18.64 -17.66 9.67
N ASN A 273 19.87 -17.48 9.19
CA ASN A 273 20.66 -18.57 8.64
C ASN A 273 21.50 -19.25 9.74
N LYS A 274 20.88 -19.65 10.86
CA LYS A 274 21.56 -20.30 12.00
C LYS A 274 21.14 -21.76 12.22
N ASN A 275 20.34 -22.33 11.32
CA ASN A 275 20.13 -23.76 11.31
C ASN A 275 21.39 -24.44 10.75
N VAL A 276 21.92 -25.46 11.43
CA VAL A 276 23.34 -25.86 11.36
C VAL A 276 23.73 -26.64 10.07
N ASP A 277 22.94 -26.57 9.00
CA ASP A 277 23.33 -27.14 7.70
C ASP A 277 23.46 -26.08 6.61
N TYR A 278 24.69 -25.62 6.41
CA TYR A 278 25.04 -24.79 5.25
C TYR A 278 25.43 -25.62 4.02
N SER A 279 25.65 -26.92 4.18
CA SER A 279 26.03 -27.82 3.08
C SER A 279 24.84 -28.26 2.24
N GLY A 280 23.64 -28.28 2.84
CA GLY A 280 22.43 -28.81 2.23
C GLY A 280 22.42 -30.33 2.11
N GLN A 281 23.43 -31.03 2.64
CA GLN A 281 23.55 -32.49 2.54
C GLN A 281 22.45 -33.22 3.33
N ASN A 282 21.85 -32.58 4.32
CA ASN A 282 20.68 -33.10 5.04
C ASN A 282 19.36 -32.63 4.41
N GLU A 283 19.38 -32.21 3.15
CA GLU A 283 18.19 -31.84 2.35
C GLU A 283 17.41 -30.65 2.93
N HIS A 284 18.09 -29.73 3.63
CA HIS A 284 17.51 -28.46 4.10
C HIS A 284 18.51 -27.31 4.04
N GLY A 285 18.00 -26.09 3.87
CA GLY A 285 18.81 -24.87 3.93
C GLY A 285 19.25 -24.51 5.36
N PRO A 286 20.12 -23.48 5.52
CA PRO A 286 20.53 -22.99 6.83
C PRO A 286 19.45 -22.13 7.50
N GLN A 287 18.30 -21.91 6.85
CA GLN A 287 17.19 -21.15 7.40
C GLN A 287 16.60 -21.84 8.65
N GLY A 288 16.38 -21.06 9.70
CA GLY A 288 15.75 -21.50 10.94
C GLY A 288 15.13 -20.33 11.69
N TYR A 289 14.32 -20.59 12.71
CA TYR A 289 13.72 -19.52 13.51
C TYR A 289 14.81 -18.71 14.21
N ALA A 290 14.67 -17.38 14.20
CA ALA A 290 15.55 -16.50 14.93
C ALA A 290 15.22 -16.48 16.43
N SER A 291 16.24 -16.36 17.28
CA SER A 291 16.06 -15.92 18.68
C SER A 291 15.48 -14.50 18.72
N ALA A 292 14.96 -14.09 19.88
CA ALA A 292 14.42 -12.74 20.06
C ALA A 292 15.43 -11.63 19.76
N ASP A 293 16.74 -11.88 19.90
CA ASP A 293 17.81 -10.94 19.56
C ASP A 293 18.52 -11.28 18.23
N GLY A 294 18.01 -12.25 17.47
CA GLY A 294 18.51 -12.66 16.16
C GLY A 294 19.86 -13.39 16.16
N LYS A 295 20.58 -13.47 17.29
CA LYS A 295 21.95 -14.00 17.36
C LYS A 295 22.04 -15.50 17.15
N ASP A 296 21.02 -16.22 17.61
CA ASP A 296 20.98 -17.67 17.68
C ASP A 296 19.73 -18.23 17.00
N LYS A 297 19.69 -19.55 16.89
CA LYS A 297 18.49 -20.28 16.49
C LYS A 297 17.49 -20.37 17.66
N ALA A 298 16.20 -20.31 17.35
CA ALA A 298 15.11 -20.71 18.22
C ALA A 298 14.47 -22.03 17.76
N ASP A 299 13.80 -22.73 18.68
CA ASP A 299 13.09 -24.00 18.38
C ASP A 299 11.68 -23.78 17.81
N LYS A 300 11.16 -22.56 17.90
CA LYS A 300 9.80 -22.18 17.45
C LYS A 300 9.77 -20.72 17.01
N PRO A 301 8.73 -20.29 16.26
CA PRO A 301 8.52 -18.88 15.96
C PRO A 301 8.60 -18.03 17.22
N THR A 302 9.46 -17.02 17.18
CA THR A 302 9.78 -16.16 18.31
C THR A 302 9.62 -14.71 17.85
N VAL A 303 8.94 -13.91 18.67
CA VAL A 303 8.79 -12.48 18.40
C VAL A 303 10.17 -11.82 18.54
N PHE A 304 10.59 -11.10 17.51
CA PHE A 304 11.84 -10.35 17.53
C PHE A 304 11.74 -9.17 18.50
N SER A 305 12.84 -8.86 19.18
CA SER A 305 12.91 -7.78 20.18
C SER A 305 13.10 -6.40 19.56
N GLY A 306 13.46 -6.33 18.29
CA GLY A 306 13.67 -5.09 17.56
C GLY A 306 15.11 -4.61 17.49
N GLU A 307 16.10 -5.30 18.06
CA GLU A 307 17.50 -4.85 18.02
C GLU A 307 18.43 -5.89 17.36
N LEU A 308 19.18 -5.45 16.34
CA LEU A 308 20.26 -6.19 15.71
C LEU A 308 21.59 -5.53 16.05
N VAL A 309 22.48 -6.25 16.72
CA VAL A 309 23.78 -5.70 17.11
C VAL A 309 24.80 -5.72 15.96
N GLU A 310 25.80 -4.85 16.06
CA GLU A 310 26.98 -4.79 15.19
C GLU A 310 27.73 -6.12 15.11
N ALA A 311 28.56 -6.25 14.09
CA ALA A 311 29.59 -7.26 13.99
C ALA A 311 30.48 -7.36 15.26
N SER A 312 30.68 -8.57 15.76
CA SER A 312 31.64 -8.90 16.82
C SER A 312 33.07 -8.99 16.32
N ASP A 313 33.28 -9.17 15.01
CA ASP A 313 34.60 -9.20 14.38
C ASP A 313 34.69 -8.13 13.27
N PRO A 314 35.33 -6.97 13.53
CA PRO A 314 35.40 -5.86 12.58
C PRO A 314 36.19 -6.20 11.30
N THR A 315 36.94 -7.31 11.28
CA THR A 315 37.72 -7.74 10.13
C THR A 315 36.90 -8.53 9.11
N LYS A 316 35.72 -9.01 9.50
CA LYS A 316 34.81 -9.80 8.65
C LYS A 316 33.81 -8.87 7.96
N ILE A 317 34.33 -8.07 7.03
CA ILE A 317 33.53 -7.20 6.16
C ILE A 317 32.94 -8.06 5.03
N GLY A 318 31.61 -8.03 4.86
CA GLY A 318 30.92 -8.68 3.73
C GLY A 318 30.97 -10.22 3.73
N GLY A 319 31.04 -10.84 4.91
CA GLY A 319 30.94 -12.31 5.04
C GLY A 319 29.49 -12.78 5.21
N GLY A 320 29.28 -14.10 5.09
CA GLY A 320 27.97 -14.74 5.31
C GLY A 320 27.39 -14.51 6.73
N PRO A 321 26.29 -15.17 7.07
CA PRO A 321 25.37 -14.68 8.10
C PRO A 321 25.89 -14.90 9.52
N GLY A 322 25.87 -13.85 10.34
CA GLY A 322 26.04 -14.00 11.78
C GLY A 322 26.69 -12.84 12.48
N ILE A 323 26.74 -12.94 13.81
CA ILE A 323 27.29 -11.87 14.65
C ILE A 323 28.72 -11.46 14.27
N SER A 324 29.54 -12.30 13.63
CA SER A 324 30.86 -11.87 13.14
C SER A 324 30.81 -10.80 12.05
N THR A 325 29.74 -10.72 11.27
CA THR A 325 29.56 -9.82 10.10
C THR A 325 28.41 -8.82 10.32
N GLY A 326 27.77 -8.88 11.49
CA GLY A 326 26.55 -8.15 11.84
C GLY A 326 25.40 -9.14 12.08
N VAL A 327 24.59 -8.95 13.12
CA VAL A 327 23.44 -9.86 13.32
C VAL A 327 22.47 -9.69 12.16
N GLU A 328 22.14 -10.80 11.52
CA GLU A 328 21.25 -10.87 10.36
C GLU A 328 20.01 -11.69 10.68
N ILE A 329 18.86 -11.14 10.34
CA ILE A 329 17.58 -11.83 10.31
C ILE A 329 16.90 -11.58 8.98
N ASN A 330 16.03 -12.51 8.57
CA ASN A 330 15.07 -12.29 7.51
C ASN A 330 13.65 -12.51 8.04
N ILE A 331 12.68 -11.92 7.36
CA ILE A 331 11.27 -12.18 7.61
C ILE A 331 10.74 -13.14 6.56
N MET A 332 9.72 -13.91 6.85
CA MET A 332 8.91 -14.67 5.88
C MET A 332 7.44 -14.56 6.29
N THR A 333 6.50 -14.97 5.45
CA THR A 333 5.08 -15.04 5.85
C THR A 333 4.88 -16.01 7.01
N GLY A 334 3.70 -16.00 7.64
CA GLY A 334 3.32 -17.00 8.65
C GLY A 334 3.01 -18.38 8.06
N GLU A 335 3.06 -18.53 6.73
CA GLU A 335 2.64 -19.73 6.01
C GLU A 335 3.85 -20.57 5.57
N LYS A 336 3.84 -21.87 5.92
CA LYS A 336 4.89 -22.79 5.48
C LYS A 336 4.82 -23.07 3.98
N CYS A 337 5.97 -23.40 3.39
CA CYS A 337 6.06 -23.81 1.99
C CYS A 337 5.26 -25.08 1.70
N ASN A 338 5.35 -26.11 2.55
CA ASN A 338 4.67 -27.41 2.37
C ASN A 338 4.86 -28.02 0.95
N GLY A 339 6.01 -27.78 0.31
CA GLY A 339 6.30 -28.20 -1.07
C GLY A 339 5.68 -27.34 -2.17
N GLU A 340 4.99 -26.25 -1.84
CA GLU A 340 4.34 -25.33 -2.79
C GLU A 340 5.19 -24.12 -3.15
N CYS A 341 6.28 -23.87 -2.42
CA CYS A 341 7.18 -22.76 -2.72
C CYS A 341 7.86 -22.98 -4.07
N LEU A 342 8.12 -21.88 -4.76
CA LEU A 342 8.94 -21.86 -5.96
C LEU A 342 10.35 -22.38 -5.61
N GLY A 343 10.94 -23.22 -6.47
CA GLY A 343 12.30 -23.74 -6.27
C GLY A 343 12.42 -24.74 -5.13
N PHE A 344 13.67 -24.97 -4.70
CA PHE A 344 13.95 -25.79 -3.52
C PHE A 344 13.34 -25.16 -2.27
N SER A 345 12.63 -25.97 -1.48
CA SER A 345 12.23 -25.64 -0.11
C SER A 345 12.22 -26.92 0.73
N GLY A 346 12.59 -26.79 2.00
CA GLY A 346 12.53 -27.83 3.02
C GLY A 346 11.45 -27.56 4.08
N ASP A 347 11.42 -28.42 5.10
CA ASP A 347 10.36 -28.44 6.13
C ASP A 347 10.29 -27.18 7.01
N ASN A 348 11.38 -26.41 7.07
CA ASN A 348 11.51 -25.20 7.88
C ASN A 348 11.30 -23.91 7.07
N ASP A 349 10.93 -24.03 5.80
CA ASP A 349 10.80 -22.89 4.90
C ASP A 349 9.36 -22.37 4.86
N TYR A 350 9.25 -21.06 4.72
CA TYR A 350 8.00 -20.31 4.72
C TYR A 350 7.85 -19.57 3.40
N LYS A 351 6.61 -19.26 2.99
CA LYS A 351 6.37 -18.52 1.75
C LYS A 351 6.90 -17.10 1.88
N GLY A 352 7.43 -16.55 0.79
CA GLY A 352 7.62 -15.11 0.64
C GLY A 352 6.34 -14.44 0.14
N TRP A 353 6.33 -13.11 0.07
CA TRP A 353 5.17 -12.36 -0.45
C TRP A 353 5.20 -12.33 -1.98
N GLY A 354 4.19 -12.96 -2.58
CA GLY A 354 4.04 -13.15 -4.03
C GLY A 354 3.48 -11.92 -4.75
N GLY A 355 3.11 -12.10 -6.02
CA GLY A 355 2.46 -11.09 -6.85
C GLY A 355 3.39 -10.00 -7.38
N GLY A 356 2.98 -9.34 -8.47
CA GLY A 356 3.71 -8.21 -9.05
C GLY A 356 3.42 -6.85 -8.39
N LYS A 357 2.48 -6.81 -7.43
CA LYS A 357 2.05 -5.61 -6.71
C LYS A 357 2.14 -5.80 -5.21
N LYS A 358 3.19 -5.24 -4.61
CA LYS A 358 3.49 -5.37 -3.18
C LYS A 358 4.28 -4.18 -2.65
N ALA A 359 4.00 -3.81 -1.41
CA ALA A 359 4.65 -2.72 -0.72
C ALA A 359 5.10 -3.17 0.66
N PHE A 360 6.37 -2.95 0.97
CA PHE A 360 6.93 -3.19 2.29
C PHE A 360 7.22 -1.85 2.95
N VAL A 361 6.73 -1.67 4.16
CA VAL A 361 6.96 -0.46 4.96
C VAL A 361 7.69 -0.87 6.22
N THR A 362 8.89 -0.31 6.44
CA THR A 362 9.71 -0.61 7.62
C THR A 362 10.09 0.67 8.34
N GLU A 363 9.78 0.77 9.62
CA GLU A 363 10.31 1.80 10.50
C GLU A 363 11.54 1.26 11.22
N VAL A 364 12.69 1.85 10.92
CA VAL A 364 13.99 1.43 11.45
C VAL A 364 14.79 2.61 11.96
N LYS A 365 15.85 2.32 12.70
CA LYS A 365 16.95 3.25 12.95
C LYS A 365 18.25 2.53 12.67
N MET A 366 19.18 3.20 11.99
CA MET A 366 20.50 2.68 11.66
C MET A 366 21.57 3.42 12.49
N PRO A 367 21.63 3.18 13.82
CA PRO A 367 22.53 3.92 14.72
C PRO A 367 23.98 3.76 14.31
N LYS A 368 24.79 4.77 14.60
CA LYS A 368 26.21 4.74 14.26
C LYS A 368 26.91 3.62 15.03
N GLY A 369 27.51 2.72 14.26
CA GLY A 369 28.30 1.61 14.71
C GLY A 369 29.76 1.91 14.99
N LEU A 370 30.52 0.87 15.31
CA LEU A 370 31.98 0.85 15.32
C LEU A 370 32.52 0.48 13.94
N ILE A 371 33.20 -0.64 13.81
CA ILE A 371 33.66 -1.20 12.53
C ILE A 371 32.99 -2.58 12.44
N PRO A 372 32.34 -2.91 11.32
CA PRO A 372 32.38 -2.21 10.05
C PRO A 372 31.34 -1.09 9.86
N ASP A 373 30.36 -0.94 10.76
CA ASP A 373 29.28 0.06 10.69
C ASP A 373 28.49 -0.05 9.36
N GLN A 374 27.91 -1.24 9.15
CA GLN A 374 27.25 -1.64 7.90
C GLN A 374 25.82 -2.16 8.10
N PRO A 375 24.92 -1.40 8.74
CA PRO A 375 23.52 -1.80 8.75
C PRO A 375 22.97 -1.82 7.34
N ALA A 376 22.01 -2.71 7.13
CA ALA A 376 21.47 -2.93 5.80
C ALA A 376 20.04 -3.45 5.85
N ILE A 377 19.29 -3.05 4.83
CA ILE A 377 18.01 -3.62 4.45
C ILE A 377 18.12 -3.99 2.98
N TRP A 378 17.88 -5.25 2.66
CA TRP A 378 17.81 -5.72 1.29
C TRP A 378 16.68 -6.73 1.15
N MET A 379 16.29 -6.98 -0.09
CA MET A 379 15.23 -7.89 -0.46
C MET A 379 15.79 -8.94 -1.41
N LEU A 380 15.39 -10.19 -1.18
CA LEU A 380 15.73 -11.33 -2.02
C LEU A 380 14.46 -12.00 -2.52
N ASN A 381 14.57 -12.67 -3.65
CA ASN A 381 13.62 -13.73 -4.00
C ASN A 381 13.61 -14.80 -2.89
N ALA A 382 12.42 -15.24 -2.49
CA ALA A 382 12.21 -16.16 -1.37
C ALA A 382 13.07 -17.43 -1.47
N GLN A 383 13.25 -17.92 -2.69
CA GLN A 383 14.07 -19.09 -3.04
C GLN A 383 15.51 -19.01 -2.54
N VAL A 384 16.07 -17.79 -2.44
CA VAL A 384 17.44 -17.58 -1.97
C VAL A 384 17.57 -17.91 -0.49
N MET A 385 16.52 -17.64 0.30
CA MET A 385 16.50 -17.93 1.74
C MET A 385 16.17 -19.40 2.02
N HIS A 386 15.30 -20.02 1.22
CA HIS A 386 14.97 -21.46 1.32
C HIS A 386 16.17 -22.37 1.04
N SER A 387 17.00 -21.98 0.07
CA SER A 387 18.17 -22.75 -0.35
C SER A 387 19.38 -22.45 0.54
N ASN A 388 20.35 -21.66 0.07
CA ASN A 388 21.43 -21.15 0.90
C ASN A 388 21.86 -19.78 0.38
N GLN A 389 21.43 -18.72 1.08
CA GLN A 389 21.67 -17.33 0.72
C GLN A 389 23.13 -17.01 0.36
N TYR A 390 24.09 -17.65 1.02
CA TYR A 390 25.52 -17.39 0.82
C TYR A 390 26.27 -18.56 0.18
N GLY A 391 25.54 -19.54 -0.35
CA GLY A 391 26.07 -20.73 -1.01
C GLY A 391 25.27 -21.08 -2.26
N CYS A 392 24.65 -22.26 -2.26
CA CYS A 392 23.81 -22.67 -3.39
C CYS A 392 22.47 -21.93 -3.38
N ASN A 393 22.33 -20.91 -4.24
CA ASN A 393 21.08 -20.19 -4.46
C ASN A 393 20.90 -19.76 -5.93
N CYS A 394 19.75 -19.15 -6.23
CA CYS A 394 19.42 -18.67 -7.57
C CYS A 394 19.91 -17.24 -7.88
N ARG A 395 20.35 -16.45 -6.89
CA ARG A 395 20.91 -15.09 -7.10
C ARG A 395 22.29 -15.16 -7.73
N GLY A 396 23.13 -16.07 -7.24
CA GLY A 396 24.56 -16.13 -7.56
C GLY A 396 25.42 -15.38 -6.54
N MET A 397 26.61 -14.94 -6.95
CA MET A 397 27.54 -14.16 -6.12
C MET A 397 28.12 -12.98 -6.91
N GLY A 398 28.44 -11.91 -6.19
CA GLY A 398 29.05 -10.71 -6.77
C GLY A 398 28.07 -9.96 -7.68
N PRO A 399 28.52 -9.46 -8.85
CA PRO A 399 27.67 -8.61 -9.70
C PRO A 399 26.57 -9.40 -10.42
N VAL A 400 26.58 -10.73 -10.39
CA VAL A 400 25.52 -11.54 -10.99
C VAL A 400 24.25 -11.41 -10.17
N GLY A 401 23.14 -11.15 -10.84
CA GLY A 401 21.87 -10.89 -10.17
C GLY A 401 20.91 -12.07 -10.09
N GLY A 402 20.97 -13.00 -11.04
CA GLY A 402 20.15 -14.21 -11.07
C GLY A 402 18.67 -13.93 -10.82
N CYS A 403 18.10 -14.62 -9.83
CA CYS A 403 16.70 -14.47 -9.42
C CYS A 403 16.39 -13.19 -8.61
N GLY A 404 17.34 -12.28 -8.45
CA GLY A 404 17.10 -10.95 -7.91
C GLY A 404 17.62 -10.71 -6.50
N GLU A 405 18.29 -9.58 -6.33
CA GLU A 405 18.61 -8.94 -5.04
C GLU A 405 18.38 -7.43 -5.19
N LEU A 406 17.57 -6.86 -4.31
CA LEU A 406 17.33 -5.42 -4.22
C LEU A 406 17.88 -4.91 -2.89
N ASP A 407 19.01 -4.21 -2.91
CA ASP A 407 19.43 -3.41 -1.77
C ASP A 407 18.47 -2.23 -1.65
N ILE A 408 17.84 -2.07 -0.49
CA ILE A 408 16.83 -1.01 -0.25
C ILE A 408 17.52 0.17 0.43
N ALA A 409 18.26 -0.13 1.49
CA ALA A 409 19.04 0.83 2.24
C ALA A 409 20.26 0.10 2.82
N GLU A 410 21.37 0.07 2.07
CA GLU A 410 22.61 -0.55 2.52
C GLU A 410 23.71 0.49 2.76
N VAL A 411 24.38 0.40 3.91
CA VAL A 411 25.61 1.16 4.18
C VAL A 411 26.82 0.35 3.69
N ILE A 412 27.33 0.70 2.52
CA ILE A 412 28.42 -0.02 1.84
C ILE A 412 29.81 0.60 2.04
N GLU A 413 30.85 -0.21 1.84
CA GLU A 413 32.26 0.13 2.12
C GLU A 413 32.90 1.07 1.12
N THR A 414 32.26 1.23 -0.04
CA THR A 414 32.69 2.19 -1.06
C THR A 414 32.53 3.64 -0.61
N ASN A 415 31.76 3.89 0.45
CA ASN A 415 31.72 5.17 1.16
C ASN A 415 32.39 5.06 2.55
N PRO A 416 33.67 5.46 2.68
CA PRO A 416 34.41 5.36 3.93
C PRO A 416 33.78 6.10 5.11
N LEU A 417 32.90 7.09 4.86
CA LEU A 417 32.22 7.84 5.91
C LEU A 417 31.00 7.12 6.50
N ARG A 418 30.50 6.06 5.85
CA ARG A 418 29.34 5.27 6.31
C ARG A 418 28.09 6.11 6.63
N ASN A 419 27.95 7.22 5.92
CA ASN A 419 26.96 8.27 6.19
C ASN A 419 25.87 8.40 5.14
N LYS A 420 25.77 7.42 4.26
CA LYS A 420 24.78 7.32 3.21
C LYS A 420 24.31 5.89 3.07
N VAL A 421 23.10 5.74 2.55
CA VAL A 421 22.51 4.46 2.17
C VAL A 421 22.51 4.31 0.65
N THR A 422 22.64 3.07 0.19
CA THR A 422 22.66 2.65 -1.21
C THR A 422 21.42 1.84 -1.51
N THR A 423 20.95 1.96 -2.76
CA THR A 423 20.05 1.00 -3.40
C THR A 423 20.71 0.42 -4.64
N HIS A 424 20.54 -0.88 -4.85
CA HIS A 424 21.03 -1.57 -6.04
C HIS A 424 20.11 -2.75 -6.37
N LEU A 425 19.68 -2.86 -7.63
CA LEU A 425 18.92 -4.02 -8.10
C LEU A 425 19.81 -4.89 -8.98
N TYR A 426 20.20 -6.06 -8.46
CA TYR A 426 20.89 -7.09 -9.22
C TYR A 426 19.87 -8.11 -9.73
N TYR A 427 19.83 -8.34 -11.03
CA TYR A 427 19.00 -9.41 -11.60
C TYR A 427 19.62 -9.99 -12.89
N TYR A 428 19.20 -11.20 -13.28
CA TYR A 428 19.70 -11.97 -14.43
C TYR A 428 21.24 -12.06 -14.49
N ASP A 429 21.87 -11.48 -15.51
CA ASP A 429 23.32 -11.50 -15.69
C ASP A 429 24.03 -10.32 -14.99
N GLY A 430 23.29 -9.41 -14.37
CA GLY A 430 23.84 -8.21 -13.72
C GLY A 430 24.31 -7.12 -14.69
N SER A 431 23.94 -7.20 -15.97
CA SER A 431 24.36 -6.23 -16.99
C SER A 431 23.67 -4.87 -16.87
N VAL A 432 22.51 -4.82 -16.22
CA VAL A 432 21.78 -3.58 -15.96
C VAL A 432 22.17 -3.02 -14.61
N LEU A 433 22.70 -1.80 -14.63
CA LEU A 433 23.19 -1.10 -13.46
C LEU A 433 22.09 -0.27 -12.78
N SER A 434 22.40 0.19 -11.56
CA SER A 434 21.56 1.11 -10.76
C SER A 434 22.12 2.55 -10.77
N PRO A 435 21.91 3.33 -11.85
CA PRO A 435 22.55 4.63 -12.00
C PRO A 435 22.12 5.63 -10.91
N GLY A 436 23.05 5.98 -10.03
CA GLY A 436 22.80 6.90 -8.91
C GLY A 436 22.15 6.26 -7.69
N GLY A 437 22.00 4.93 -7.68
CA GLY A 437 21.49 4.19 -6.52
C GLY A 437 22.52 4.09 -5.38
N ASP A 438 23.81 3.98 -5.73
CA ASP A 438 24.90 4.01 -4.76
C ASP A 438 24.93 5.35 -4.01
N ASN A 439 24.86 5.30 -2.68
CA ASN A 439 24.92 6.47 -1.81
C ASN A 439 23.85 7.53 -2.13
N PHE A 440 22.64 7.10 -2.52
CA PHE A 440 21.56 7.98 -2.99
C PHE A 440 21.00 8.90 -1.90
N ALA A 441 20.98 8.48 -0.64
CA ALA A 441 20.40 9.24 0.47
C ALA A 441 21.33 9.29 1.69
N PRO A 442 21.29 10.37 2.51
CA PRO A 442 21.95 10.39 3.81
C PRO A 442 21.43 9.29 4.74
N ARG A 443 22.31 8.69 5.52
CA ARG A 443 21.91 7.77 6.59
C ARG A 443 21.44 8.57 7.82
N SER A 444 20.29 8.21 8.38
CA SER A 444 19.85 8.72 9.68
C SER A 444 20.41 7.87 10.82
N TYR A 445 21.12 8.50 11.75
CA TYR A 445 21.73 7.83 12.91
C TYR A 445 20.87 7.91 14.18
N ASP A 446 20.22 9.06 14.38
CA ASP A 446 19.69 9.47 15.68
C ASP A 446 18.16 9.52 15.70
N SER A 447 17.52 9.33 14.55
CA SER A 447 16.06 9.31 14.41
C SER A 447 15.61 8.10 13.62
N ASN A 448 14.36 7.71 13.86
CA ASN A 448 13.69 6.69 13.08
C ASN A 448 13.50 7.18 11.64
N THR A 449 13.61 6.23 10.73
CA THR A 449 13.38 6.42 9.30
C THR A 449 12.40 5.35 8.85
N VAL A 450 11.40 5.77 8.09
CA VAL A 450 10.50 4.84 7.41
C VAL A 450 10.98 4.65 5.99
N TYR A 451 11.22 3.41 5.59
CA TYR A 451 11.44 3.03 4.20
C TYR A 451 10.18 2.35 3.66
N VAL A 452 9.71 2.83 2.51
CA VAL A 452 8.67 2.17 1.71
C VAL A 452 9.32 1.62 0.44
N THR A 453 9.25 0.30 0.26
CA THR A 453 9.65 -0.38 -0.98
C THR A 453 8.40 -0.81 -1.73
N LEU A 454 8.08 -0.12 -2.81
CA LEU A 454 6.95 -0.42 -3.70
C LEU A 454 7.46 -1.22 -4.91
N ILE A 455 6.82 -2.34 -5.19
CA ILE A 455 6.97 -3.11 -6.43
C ILE A 455 5.60 -3.11 -7.11
N ASP A 456 5.58 -2.67 -8.36
CA ASP A 456 4.39 -2.61 -9.20
C ASP A 456 4.72 -3.01 -10.63
N ASP A 457 4.17 -4.13 -11.07
CA ASP A 457 4.36 -4.68 -12.40
C ASP A 457 3.40 -4.10 -13.46
N SER A 458 2.64 -3.06 -13.13
CA SER A 458 1.82 -2.33 -14.11
C SER A 458 2.68 -1.63 -15.15
N ASN A 459 2.13 -1.45 -16.36
CA ASN A 459 2.73 -0.67 -17.44
C ASN A 459 4.18 -1.11 -17.74
N GLU A 460 5.15 -0.20 -17.58
CA GLU A 460 6.57 -0.46 -17.80
C GLU A 460 7.31 -1.02 -16.57
N GLY A 461 6.60 -1.22 -15.46
CA GLY A 461 7.18 -1.68 -14.19
C GLY A 461 7.80 -0.54 -13.37
N LEU A 462 7.57 -0.59 -12.07
CA LEU A 462 8.10 0.34 -11.07
C LEU A 462 8.61 -0.44 -9.86
N ILE A 463 9.87 -0.22 -9.52
CA ILE A 463 10.39 -0.53 -8.19
C ILE A 463 10.84 0.79 -7.59
N LYS A 464 10.24 1.19 -6.46
CA LYS A 464 10.49 2.50 -5.85
C LYS A 464 10.83 2.33 -4.38
N ILE A 465 11.85 3.06 -3.95
CA ILE A 465 12.25 3.17 -2.54
C ILE A 465 12.00 4.60 -2.12
N VAL A 466 11.19 4.79 -1.09
CA VAL A 466 10.81 6.11 -0.57
C VAL A 466 11.18 6.16 0.90
N GLU A 467 11.94 7.18 1.28
CA GLU A 467 12.24 7.49 2.67
C GLU A 467 11.22 8.52 3.18
N LEU A 468 10.46 8.16 4.22
CA LEU A 468 9.46 9.01 4.85
C LEU A 468 9.90 9.43 6.25
N GLU A 469 9.38 10.57 6.70
CA GLU A 469 9.54 11.03 8.09
C GLU A 469 8.75 10.19 9.09
N SER A 470 7.54 9.77 8.71
CA SER A 470 6.66 8.96 9.54
C SER A 470 5.69 8.17 8.66
N PHE A 471 5.09 7.13 9.22
CA PHE A 471 4.01 6.38 8.59
C PHE A 471 3.04 5.88 9.68
N ASP A 472 1.75 5.86 9.39
CA ASP A 472 0.73 5.36 10.31
C ASP A 472 0.56 3.84 10.14
N PHE A 473 1.25 3.08 10.99
CA PHE A 473 1.20 1.62 10.99
C PHE A 473 -0.12 1.04 11.53
N SER A 474 -1.08 1.87 11.97
CA SER A 474 -2.41 1.38 12.33
C SER A 474 -3.29 1.08 11.11
N GLN A 475 -2.92 1.59 9.93
CA GLN A 475 -3.67 1.39 8.70
C GLN A 475 -3.63 -0.08 8.27
N THR A 476 -4.78 -0.57 7.84
CA THR A 476 -4.98 -1.94 7.36
C THR A 476 -5.10 -2.04 5.84
N GLU A 477 -4.97 -0.91 5.15
CA GLU A 477 -5.15 -0.74 3.71
C GLU A 477 -4.23 0.40 3.27
N LEU A 478 -3.42 0.19 2.23
CA LEU A 478 -2.55 1.24 1.68
C LEU A 478 -3.39 2.28 0.91
N GLY A 479 -4.46 1.84 0.25
CA GLY A 479 -5.49 2.71 -0.34
C GLY A 479 -4.91 3.87 -1.14
N SER A 480 -5.25 5.10 -0.74
CA SER A 480 -4.79 6.33 -1.40
C SER A 480 -3.28 6.58 -1.33
N LEU A 481 -2.56 5.98 -0.36
CA LEU A 481 -1.11 6.13 -0.25
C LEU A 481 -0.38 5.46 -1.40
N TYR A 482 -0.95 4.41 -2.01
CA TYR A 482 -0.34 3.76 -3.16
C TYR A 482 -0.13 4.76 -4.32
N GLN A 483 -1.16 5.50 -4.69
CA GLN A 483 -1.04 6.47 -5.79
C GLN A 483 -0.07 7.61 -5.42
N GLN A 484 -0.12 8.10 -4.17
CA GLN A 484 0.85 9.08 -3.68
C GLN A 484 2.29 8.54 -3.74
N LEU A 485 2.52 7.27 -3.40
CA LEU A 485 3.82 6.61 -3.51
C LEU A 485 4.28 6.50 -4.96
N VAL A 486 3.39 6.21 -5.91
CA VAL A 486 3.71 6.20 -7.34
C VAL A 486 4.15 7.58 -7.80
N ASP A 487 3.40 8.62 -7.42
CA ASP A 487 3.56 9.99 -7.95
C ASP A 487 4.68 10.80 -7.27
N CYS A 488 5.02 10.50 -6.01
CA CYS A 488 5.85 11.36 -5.18
C CYS A 488 7.30 11.54 -5.63
#